data_AF-A0A679JAB2-F1
#
_entry.id   AF-A0A679JAB2-F1
#
_cell.length_a   1.000
_cell.length_b   1.000
_cell.length_c   1.000
_cell.angle_alpha   90.00
_cell.angle_beta   90.00
_cell.angle_gamma   90.00
#
_symmetry.space_group_name_H-M   'P 1'
#
loop_
_entity.id
_entity.type
_entity.pdbx_description
1 polymer ?
#
loop_
_entity_poly.entity_id
_entity_poly.type
_entity_poly.pdbx_seq_one_letter_code
_entity_poly.pdbx_strand_id
1 'polypeptide(L)'
;MGGIAASAGAMVQEAMAQEAPAAGVDLDLLERRWHKCVRQAFSGQPAGLPTHAAQKAALAECKTLEDRYVSAMLVAQAAEAEARRQGKPSIGARARGWATSLLSYVVEPVTSWIDAWRR
;
A
#
# COMPACT_ATOMS: atom_id res chain seq x y z
N MET A 1 44.28 -22.82 24.95
CA MET A 1 43.85 -23.42 23.67
C MET A 1 42.57 -24.19 23.94
N GLY A 2 41.44 -23.65 23.50
CA GLY A 2 40.12 -24.29 23.59
C GLY A 2 39.31 -23.77 22.41
N GLY A 3 39.06 -24.64 21.43
CA GLY A 3 38.45 -24.29 20.15
C GLY A 3 36.97 -23.98 20.29
N ILE A 4 36.52 -22.97 19.54
CA ILE A 4 35.11 -22.66 19.36
C ILE A 4 34.69 -23.31 18.04
N ALA A 5 33.80 -24.30 18.16
CA ALA A 5 33.24 -25.05 17.05
C ALA A 5 32.35 -24.16 16.15
N ALA A 6 32.35 -24.52 14.87
CA ALA A 6 31.64 -23.86 13.79
C ALA A 6 30.10 -23.98 13.88
N SER A 7 29.45 -22.87 13.53
CA SER A 7 28.38 -22.77 12.53
C SER A 7 27.36 -23.90 12.41
N ALA A 8 26.16 -23.71 12.97
CA ALA A 8 24.92 -24.35 12.49
C ALA A 8 23.70 -23.59 13.01
N GLY A 9 23.10 -22.72 12.20
CA GLY A 9 21.80 -22.13 12.55
C GLY A 9 21.57 -20.71 12.07
N ALA A 10 21.61 -20.47 10.76
CA ALA A 10 20.81 -19.42 10.14
C ALA A 10 20.72 -19.62 8.61
N MET A 11 20.77 -20.87 8.13
CA MET A 11 20.30 -21.19 6.78
C MET A 11 18.77 -21.32 6.84
N VAL A 12 18.10 -20.19 7.06
CA VAL A 12 16.69 -19.95 6.70
C VAL A 12 16.59 -18.51 6.22
N GLN A 13 17.40 -18.16 5.23
CA GLN A 13 17.16 -16.99 4.39
C GLN A 13 16.65 -17.51 3.04
N GLU A 14 15.62 -18.33 3.12
CA GLU A 14 14.85 -18.74 1.97
C GLU A 14 13.75 -17.69 1.74
N ALA A 15 13.79 -17.08 0.56
CA ALA A 15 12.66 -16.43 -0.10
C ALA A 15 12.06 -15.18 0.55
N MET A 16 12.87 -14.14 0.72
CA MET A 16 12.39 -12.75 0.54
C MET A 16 13.09 -12.11 -0.66
N ALA A 17 13.18 -12.86 -1.76
CA ALA A 17 13.12 -12.22 -3.08
C ALA A 17 11.67 -11.74 -3.26
N GLN A 18 11.30 -10.69 -2.51
CA GLN A 18 10.24 -9.81 -2.96
C GLN A 18 10.70 -9.35 -4.33
N GLU A 19 10.05 -9.89 -5.36
CA GLU A 19 10.18 -9.41 -6.71
C GLU A 19 9.84 -7.92 -6.64
N ALA A 20 10.89 -7.10 -6.56
CA ALA A 20 10.76 -5.66 -6.54
C ALA A 20 9.92 -5.33 -7.76
N PRO A 21 8.78 -4.63 -7.61
CA PRO A 21 7.94 -4.31 -8.75
C PRO A 21 8.82 -3.61 -9.77
N ALA A 22 9.04 -4.28 -10.90
CA ALA A 22 9.90 -3.77 -11.95
C ALA A 22 9.42 -2.37 -12.34
N ALA A 23 10.35 -1.43 -12.54
CA ALA A 23 10.02 -0.11 -13.02
C ALA A 23 9.21 -0.25 -14.33
N GLY A 24 7.91 0.03 -14.27
CA GLY A 24 6.94 -0.30 -15.32
C GLY A 24 5.71 -1.10 -14.87
N VAL A 25 5.59 -1.47 -13.58
CA VAL A 25 4.35 -2.05 -13.05
C VAL A 25 3.20 -1.04 -13.21
N ASP A 26 2.16 -1.46 -13.94
CA ASP A 26 0.92 -0.71 -14.12
C ASP A 26 0.17 -0.65 -12.77
N LEU A 27 0.30 0.50 -12.11
CA LEU A 27 -0.34 0.78 -10.82
C LEU A 27 -1.87 0.64 -10.91
N ASP A 28 -2.46 1.07 -12.02
CA ASP A 28 -3.91 0.98 -12.24
C ASP A 28 -4.35 -0.50 -12.37
N LEU A 29 -3.52 -1.34 -12.98
CA LEU A 29 -3.80 -2.79 -13.06
C LEU A 29 -3.76 -3.45 -11.68
N LEU A 30 -2.77 -3.10 -10.84
CA LEU A 30 -2.69 -3.61 -9.48
C LEU A 30 -3.87 -3.15 -8.63
N GLU A 31 -4.24 -1.88 -8.73
CA GLU A 31 -5.41 -1.32 -8.04
C GLU A 31 -6.69 -2.05 -8.46
N ARG A 32 -6.94 -2.19 -9.78
CA ARG A 32 -8.11 -2.91 -10.30
C ARG A 32 -8.16 -4.35 -9.80
N ARG A 33 -7.01 -5.03 -9.73
CA ARG A 33 -6.92 -6.42 -9.27
C ARG A 33 -7.20 -6.54 -7.78
N TRP A 34 -6.64 -5.65 -6.95
CA TRP A 34 -6.94 -5.59 -5.52
C TRP A 34 -8.42 -5.30 -5.26
N HIS A 35 -8.98 -4.27 -5.90
CA HIS A 35 -10.39 -3.92 -5.76
C HIS A 35 -11.34 -5.02 -6.25
N LYS A 36 -10.98 -5.74 -7.32
CA LYS A 36 -11.74 -6.90 -7.79
C LYS A 36 -11.74 -8.01 -6.74
N CYS A 37 -10.59 -8.31 -6.14
CA CYS A 37 -10.50 -9.30 -5.06
C CYS A 37 -11.41 -8.91 -3.89
N VAL A 38 -11.29 -7.68 -3.38
CA VAL A 38 -12.08 -7.24 -2.21
C VAL A 38 -13.58 -7.33 -2.47
N ARG A 39 -14.04 -6.90 -3.67
CA ARG A 39 -15.46 -7.02 -4.04
C ARG A 39 -15.90 -8.48 -4.10
N GLN A 40 -15.12 -9.36 -4.72
CA GLN A 40 -15.46 -10.78 -4.83
C GLN A 40 -15.47 -11.47 -3.46
N ALA A 41 -14.44 -11.23 -2.63
CA ALA A 41 -14.32 -11.79 -1.29
C ALA A 41 -15.44 -11.31 -0.36
N PHE A 42 -15.84 -10.04 -0.46
CA PHE A 42 -16.97 -9.49 0.29
C PHE A 42 -18.31 -10.06 -0.18
N SER A 43 -18.53 -10.15 -1.50
CA SER A 43 -19.76 -10.74 -2.06
C SER A 43 -19.92 -12.25 -1.75
N GLY A 44 -18.81 -12.95 -1.48
CA GLY A 44 -18.82 -14.36 -1.08
C GLY A 44 -19.09 -14.61 0.41
N GLN A 45 -19.23 -13.57 1.23
CA GLN A 45 -19.41 -13.74 2.69
C GLN A 45 -20.78 -14.36 3.03
N PRO A 46 -20.87 -15.16 4.11
CA PRO A 46 -22.13 -15.77 4.55
C PRO A 46 -23.20 -14.72 4.85
N ALA A 47 -24.45 -15.03 4.45
CA ALA A 47 -25.60 -14.24 4.85
C ALA A 47 -25.74 -14.24 6.38
N GLY A 48 -25.89 -13.06 6.98
CA GLY A 48 -25.98 -12.90 8.44
C GLY A 48 -24.66 -12.61 9.15
N LEU A 49 -23.53 -12.62 8.45
CA LEU A 49 -22.27 -12.12 9.03
C LEU A 49 -22.37 -10.60 9.23
N PRO A 50 -21.99 -10.05 10.40
CA PRO A 50 -21.97 -8.62 10.61
C PRO A 50 -21.08 -7.93 9.56
N THR A 51 -21.54 -6.81 8.99
CA THR A 51 -20.86 -6.11 7.89
C THR A 51 -19.38 -5.83 8.18
N HIS A 52 -19.06 -5.42 9.41
CA HIS A 52 -17.68 -5.14 9.80
C HIS A 52 -16.80 -6.41 9.84
N ALA A 53 -17.37 -7.56 10.26
CA ALA A 53 -16.66 -8.84 10.22
C ALA A 53 -16.43 -9.29 8.77
N ALA A 54 -17.43 -9.12 7.91
CA ALA A 54 -17.34 -9.40 6.47
C ALA A 54 -16.26 -8.55 5.77
N GLN A 55 -16.17 -7.26 6.12
CA GLN A 55 -15.12 -6.37 5.61
C GLN A 55 -13.71 -6.83 6.03
N LYS A 56 -13.53 -7.14 7.32
CA LYS A 56 -12.24 -7.63 7.82
C LYS A 56 -11.81 -8.93 7.16
N ALA A 57 -12.75 -9.87 6.98
CA ALA A 57 -12.48 -11.13 6.30
C ALA A 57 -12.05 -10.91 4.84
N ALA A 58 -12.78 -10.07 4.10
CA ALA A 58 -12.45 -9.75 2.71
C ALA A 58 -11.07 -9.06 2.56
N LEU A 59 -10.72 -8.14 3.45
CA LEU A 59 -9.40 -7.49 3.44
C LEU A 59 -8.28 -8.47 3.81
N ALA A 60 -8.50 -9.35 4.79
CA ALA A 60 -7.52 -10.36 5.17
C ALA A 60 -7.23 -11.33 4.01
N GLU A 61 -8.25 -11.75 3.27
CA GLU A 61 -8.11 -12.61 2.09
C GLU A 61 -7.31 -11.93 0.97
N CYS A 62 -7.51 -10.63 0.76
CA CYS A 62 -6.88 -9.88 -0.33
C CYS A 62 -5.55 -9.21 0.04
N LYS A 63 -4.99 -9.51 1.23
CA LYS A 63 -3.80 -8.83 1.78
C LYS A 63 -2.57 -8.89 0.87
N THR A 64 -2.33 -10.00 0.19
CA THR A 64 -1.20 -10.11 -0.74
C THR A 64 -1.30 -9.17 -1.94
N LEU A 65 -2.53 -8.89 -2.42
CA LEU A 65 -2.74 -7.93 -3.52
C LEU A 65 -2.61 -6.49 -3.03
N GLU A 66 -3.07 -6.22 -1.82
CA GLU A 66 -2.86 -4.94 -1.12
C GLU A 66 -1.36 -4.65 -0.98
N ASP A 67 -0.58 -5.61 -0.48
CA ASP A 67 0.87 -5.44 -0.28
C ASP A 67 1.63 -5.18 -1.58
N ARG A 68 1.21 -5.81 -2.67
CA ARG A 68 1.78 -5.56 -4.00
C ARG A 68 1.44 -4.17 -4.51
N TYR A 69 0.19 -3.74 -4.34
CA TYR A 69 -0.24 -2.39 -4.73
C TYR A 69 0.49 -1.32 -3.91
N VAL A 70 0.53 -1.48 -2.59
CA VAL A 70 1.18 -0.52 -1.67
C VAL A 70 2.68 -0.46 -1.92
N SER A 71 3.36 -1.60 -2.09
CA SER A 71 4.79 -1.59 -2.40
C SER A 71 5.10 -0.93 -3.74
N ALA A 72 4.30 -1.17 -4.79
CA ALA A 72 4.44 -0.49 -6.08
C ALA A 72 4.21 1.03 -5.96
N MET A 73 3.20 1.45 -5.20
CA MET A 73 2.93 2.85 -4.92
C MET A 73 4.10 3.53 -4.20
N LEU A 74 4.68 2.88 -3.18
CA LEU A 74 5.83 3.40 -2.44
C LEU A 74 7.07 3.54 -3.34
N VAL A 75 7.31 2.57 -4.22
CA VAL A 75 8.39 2.63 -5.22
C VAL A 75 8.18 3.80 -6.19
N ALA A 76 6.94 3.99 -6.67
CA ALA A 76 6.61 5.11 -7.56
C ALA A 76 6.82 6.47 -6.86
N GLN A 77 6.38 6.62 -5.61
CA GLN A 77 6.61 7.84 -4.84
C GLN A 77 8.10 8.10 -4.58
N ALA A 78 8.89 7.07 -4.28
CA ALA A 78 10.33 7.21 -4.11
C ALA A 78 11.01 7.66 -5.41
N ALA A 79 10.61 7.12 -6.55
CA ALA A 79 11.11 7.52 -7.86
C ALA A 79 10.74 8.98 -8.20
N GLU A 80 9.53 9.42 -7.89
CA GLU A 80 9.12 10.82 -8.04
C GLU A 80 9.92 11.77 -7.14
N ALA A 81 10.14 11.39 -5.88
CA ALA A 81 10.93 12.17 -4.93
C ALA A 81 12.37 12.33 -5.41
N GLU A 82 12.97 11.26 -5.97
CA GLU A 82 14.31 11.30 -6.53
C GLU A 82 14.38 12.15 -7.82
N ALA A 83 13.39 12.04 -8.71
CA ALA A 83 13.30 12.89 -9.89
C ALA A 83 13.24 14.38 -9.54
N ARG A 84 12.53 14.75 -8.47
CA ARG A 84 12.51 16.12 -7.94
C ARG A 84 13.87 16.57 -7.41
N ARG A 85 14.60 15.70 -6.70
CA ARG A 85 15.97 16.00 -6.21
C ARG A 85 16.96 16.22 -7.36
N GLN A 86 16.81 15.47 -8.44
CA GLN A 86 17.69 15.55 -9.61
C GLN A 86 17.38 16.71 -10.56
N GLY A 87 16.42 17.60 -10.21
CA GLY A 87 16.03 18.73 -11.07
C GLY A 87 15.42 18.31 -12.41
N LYS A 88 15.08 17.03 -12.58
CA LYS A 88 14.42 16.53 -13.78
C LYS A 88 12.98 17.05 -13.77
N PRO A 89 12.42 17.45 -14.91
CA PRO A 89 11.02 17.83 -14.98
C PRO A 89 10.19 16.62 -14.55
N SER A 90 9.73 16.64 -13.30
CA SER A 90 8.80 15.64 -12.80
C SER A 90 7.58 15.64 -13.74
N ILE A 91 6.89 14.51 -13.85
CA ILE A 91 5.57 14.38 -14.50
C ILE A 91 4.49 15.21 -13.71
N GLY A 92 4.91 16.22 -12.96
CA GLY A 92 4.15 17.07 -12.05
C GLY A 92 3.24 18.11 -12.71
N ALA A 93 3.07 18.10 -14.03
CA ALA A 93 1.97 18.83 -14.67
C ALA A 93 0.63 18.09 -14.45
N ARG A 94 0.63 16.75 -14.49
CA ARG A 94 -0.57 15.94 -14.21
C ARG A 94 -0.82 15.83 -12.70
N ALA A 95 0.24 15.71 -11.89
CA ALA A 95 0.16 15.54 -10.44
C ALA A 95 -0.31 16.78 -9.65
N ARG A 96 -0.20 18.00 -10.20
CA ARG A 96 -0.75 19.20 -9.56
C ARG A 96 -2.26 19.12 -9.34
N GLY A 97 -3.00 18.40 -10.19
CA GLY A 97 -4.45 18.21 -10.04
C GLY A 97 -4.84 17.28 -8.88
N TRP A 98 -3.97 16.37 -8.45
CA TRP A 98 -4.30 15.36 -7.44
C TRP A 98 -4.03 15.89 -6.03
N ALA A 99 -2.98 16.70 -5.89
CA ALA A 99 -2.62 17.36 -4.65
C ALA A 99 -3.72 18.33 -4.17
N THR A 100 -4.43 19.00 -5.08
CA THR A 100 -5.56 19.88 -4.73
C THR A 100 -6.80 19.08 -4.30
N SER A 101 -7.08 17.92 -4.89
CA SER A 101 -8.26 17.12 -4.53
C SER A 101 -8.11 16.39 -3.20
N LEU A 102 -6.91 15.93 -2.83
CA LEU A 102 -6.68 15.25 -1.55
C LEU A 102 -6.68 16.20 -0.35
N LEU A 103 -6.23 17.44 -0.53
CA LEU A 103 -6.27 18.44 0.54
C LEU A 103 -7.71 18.81 0.92
N SER A 104 -8.64 18.91 -0.04
CA SER A 104 -10.06 19.15 0.26
C SER A 104 -10.75 17.94 0.90
N TYR A 105 -10.39 16.70 0.52
CA TYR A 105 -11.05 15.51 1.09
C TYR A 105 -10.53 15.12 2.49
N VAL A 106 -9.28 15.43 2.84
CA VAL A 106 -8.65 14.94 4.09
C VAL A 106 -8.47 16.04 5.13
N VAL A 107 -8.28 17.30 4.73
CA VAL A 107 -7.96 18.37 5.70
C VAL A 107 -9.22 18.95 6.34
N GLU A 108 -10.31 19.15 5.59
CA GLU A 108 -11.58 19.70 6.11
C GLU A 108 -12.28 18.82 7.17
N PRO A 109 -12.31 17.48 7.07
CA PRO A 109 -12.93 16.65 8.09
C PRO A 109 -12.17 16.65 9.43
N VAL A 110 -10.83 16.68 9.37
CA VAL A 110 -9.97 16.57 10.56
C VAL A 110 -9.96 17.88 11.34
N THR A 111 -9.92 19.03 10.65
CA THR A 111 -10.02 20.33 11.31
C THR A 111 -11.40 20.54 11.93
N SER A 112 -12.46 20.13 11.24
CA SER A 112 -13.84 20.15 11.78
C SER A 112 -13.96 19.33 13.07
N TRP A 113 -13.32 18.16 13.14
CA TRP A 113 -13.36 17.34 14.35
C TRP A 113 -12.57 17.99 15.48
N ILE A 114 -11.36 18.50 15.23
CA ILE A 114 -10.52 19.18 16.25
C ILE A 114 -11.22 20.42 16.84
N ASP A 115 -11.91 21.20 16.02
CA ASP A 115 -12.68 22.37 16.49
C ASP A 115 -13.92 21.96 17.30
N ALA A 116 -14.49 20.78 17.05
CA ALA A 116 -15.60 20.25 17.85
C ALA A 116 -15.14 19.77 19.25
N TRP A 117 -13.87 19.41 19.43
CA TRP A 117 -13.27 19.06 20.74
C TRP A 117 -12.80 20.27 21.55
N ARG A 118 -12.74 21.46 20.94
CA ARG A 118 -12.26 22.70 21.58
C ARG A 118 -13.38 23.60 22.10
N ARG A 119 -14.63 23.36 21.68
CA ARG A 119 -15.83 24.00 22.22
C ARG A 119 -16.41 23.18 23.37
#